data_AF-A0A969PC31-F1
#
_entry.id   AF-A0A969PC31-F1
#
_cell.length_a   1.000
_cell.length_b   1.000
_cell.length_c   1.000
_cell.angle_alpha   90.00
_cell.angle_beta   90.00
_cell.angle_gamma   90.00
#
_symmetry.space_group_name_H-M   'P 1'
#
loop_
_entity.id
_entity.type
_entity.pdbx_description
1 polymer ?
#
loop_
_entity_poly.entity_id
_entity_poly.type
_entity_poly.pdbx_seq_one_letter_code
_entity_poly.pdbx_strand_id
1 'polypeptide(L)'
;MNQHEILGLAKLGDARAIAFLINQALHSKQIRARAAYQADCLHVLLESTQVPNTRIAPLIYEGLRSLNPPSIQSIQVHGRPSGQKLPTWTQTWILPAPIPSSPHPSLPSSAASASS
;
A
#
# COMPACT_ATOMS: atom_id res chain seq x y z
N MET A 1 3.54 -17.77 -13.88
CA MET A 1 3.13 -17.47 -12.50
C MET A 1 1.67 -17.83 -12.32
N ASN A 2 1.34 -18.57 -11.26
CA ASN A 2 -0.03 -18.93 -10.91
C ASN A 2 -0.66 -17.82 -10.05
N GLN A 3 -1.97 -17.55 -10.19
CA GLN A 3 -2.65 -16.47 -9.46
C GLN A 3 -2.52 -16.60 -7.93
N HIS A 4 -2.51 -17.82 -7.41
CA HIS A 4 -2.37 -18.09 -5.98
C HIS A 4 -0.99 -17.67 -5.44
N GLU A 5 0.07 -17.87 -6.23
CA GLU A 5 1.42 -17.46 -5.84
C GLU A 5 1.56 -15.94 -5.86
N ILE A 6 0.93 -15.27 -6.83
CA ILE A 6 0.93 -13.81 -6.90
C ILE A 6 0.24 -13.23 -5.65
N LEU A 7 -0.87 -13.80 -5.20
CA LEU A 7 -1.52 -13.35 -3.97
C LEU A 7 -0.64 -13.57 -2.73
N GLY A 8 0.03 -14.71 -2.64
CA GLY A 8 0.98 -14.99 -1.54
C GLY A 8 2.12 -13.98 -1.50
N LEU A 9 2.75 -13.73 -2.65
CA LEU A 9 3.83 -12.75 -2.79
C LEU A 9 3.37 -11.32 -2.50
N ALA A 10 2.18 -10.92 -2.95
CA ALA A 10 1.62 -9.60 -2.66
C ALA A 10 1.37 -9.39 -1.16
N LYS A 11 0.92 -10.43 -0.44
CA LYS A 11 0.77 -10.41 1.03
C LYS A 11 2.11 -10.28 1.75
N LEU A 12 3.18 -10.84 1.18
CA LEU A 12 4.54 -10.68 1.70
C LEU A 12 5.14 -9.30 1.40
N GLY A 13 4.45 -8.48 0.60
CA GLY A 13 4.93 -7.16 0.17
C GLY A 13 5.75 -7.16 -1.12
N ASP A 14 5.69 -8.22 -1.93
CA ASP A 14 6.38 -8.26 -3.22
C ASP A 14 5.75 -7.26 -4.21
N ALA A 15 6.55 -6.26 -4.59
CA ALA A 15 6.10 -5.21 -5.49
C ALA A 15 5.68 -5.73 -6.87
N ARG A 16 6.34 -6.76 -7.42
CA ARG A 16 6.00 -7.29 -8.76
C ARG A 16 4.63 -7.95 -8.72
N ALA A 17 4.35 -8.69 -7.66
CA ALA A 17 3.05 -9.32 -7.46
C ALA A 17 1.92 -8.29 -7.31
N ILE A 18 2.14 -7.26 -6.50
CA ILE A 18 1.20 -6.15 -6.34
C ILE A 18 0.98 -5.42 -7.68
N ALA A 19 2.05 -5.10 -8.41
CA ALA A 19 1.96 -4.49 -9.73
C ALA A 19 1.14 -5.34 -10.71
N PHE A 20 1.29 -6.66 -10.67
CA PHE A 20 0.54 -7.57 -11.53
C PHE A 20 -0.96 -7.51 -11.23
N LEU A 21 -1.35 -7.54 -9.95
CA LEU A 21 -2.76 -7.41 -9.54
C LEU A 21 -3.35 -6.07 -9.96
N ILE A 22 -2.59 -4.98 -9.79
CA ILE A 22 -3.02 -3.64 -10.22
C ILE A 22 -3.18 -3.59 -11.74
N ASN A 23 -2.23 -4.11 -12.51
CA ASN A 23 -2.36 -4.19 -13.98
C ASN A 23 -3.59 -4.98 -14.39
N GLN A 24 -3.89 -6.09 -13.71
CA GLN A 24 -5.06 -6.90 -14.02
C GLN A 24 -6.36 -6.11 -13.79
N ALA A 25 -6.46 -5.38 -12.68
CA ALA A 25 -7.61 -4.52 -12.38
C ALA A 25 -7.73 -3.33 -13.35
N LEU A 26 -6.60 -2.82 -13.85
CA LEU A 26 -6.54 -1.67 -14.74
C LEU A 26 -6.46 -2.05 -16.23
N HIS A 27 -6.52 -3.33 -16.55
CA HIS A 27 -6.43 -3.83 -17.91
C HIS A 27 -7.54 -3.25 -18.79
N SER A 28 -8.77 -3.16 -18.25
CA SER A 28 -9.93 -2.56 -18.94
C SER A 28 -9.76 -1.07 -19.27
N LYS A 29 -8.82 -0.37 -18.60
CA LYS A 29 -8.53 1.04 -18.84
C LYS A 29 -7.25 1.27 -19.65
N GLN A 30 -6.58 0.20 -20.08
CA GLN A 30 -5.28 0.26 -20.76
C GLN A 30 -4.25 1.13 -20.01
N ILE A 31 -4.24 1.01 -18.68
CA ILE A 31 -3.23 1.67 -17.83
C ILE A 31 -2.21 0.62 -17.41
N ARG A 32 -0.93 0.94 -17.59
CA ARG A 32 0.19 0.10 -17.19
C ARG A 32 0.70 0.55 -15.83
N ALA A 33 0.52 -0.31 -14.83
CA ALA A 33 1.04 -0.09 -13.49
C ALA A 33 2.43 -0.71 -13.33
N ARG A 34 3.32 -0.05 -12.61
CA ARG A 34 4.60 -0.62 -12.17
C ARG A 34 4.73 -0.35 -10.70
N ALA A 35 5.04 -1.37 -9.91
CA ALA A 35 5.36 -1.17 -8.51
C ALA A 35 6.81 -1.56 -8.24
N ALA A 36 7.45 -0.80 -7.36
CA ALA A 36 8.80 -1.01 -6.88
C ALA A 36 8.78 -0.79 -5.36
N TYR A 37 9.42 -1.67 -4.62
CA TYR A 37 9.59 -1.52 -3.18
C TYR A 37 10.99 -0.98 -2.91
N GLN A 38 11.08 0.15 -2.20
CA GLN A 38 12.33 0.81 -1.84
C GLN A 38 12.22 1.36 -0.43
N ALA A 39 13.16 1.00 0.46
CA ALA A 39 13.26 1.55 1.81
C ALA A 39 11.92 1.59 2.56
N ASP A 40 11.22 0.45 2.62
CA ASP A 40 9.92 0.32 3.30
C ASP A 40 8.74 1.08 2.66
N CYS A 41 8.98 1.69 1.49
CA CYS A 41 8.00 2.43 0.71
C CYS A 41 7.69 1.69 -0.59
N LEU A 42 6.40 1.48 -0.86
CA LEU A 42 5.95 0.94 -2.13
C LEU A 42 5.66 2.07 -3.11
N HIS A 43 6.50 2.21 -4.12
CA HIS A 43 6.29 3.15 -5.22
C HIS A 43 5.50 2.49 -6.34
N VAL A 44 4.37 3.06 -6.71
CA VAL A 44 3.50 2.61 -7.80
C VAL A 44 3.42 3.69 -8.85
N LEU A 45 3.91 3.42 -10.06
CA LEU A 45 3.79 4.29 -11.23
C LEU A 45 2.70 3.77 -12.15
N LEU A 46 1.68 4.59 -12.39
CA LEU A 46 0.64 4.37 -13.37
C LEU A 46 0.97 5.17 -14.63
N GLU A 47 1.16 4.46 -15.73
CA GLU A 47 1.47 5.02 -17.04
C GLU A 47 0.41 4.60 -18.05
N SER A 48 -0.21 5.56 -18.74
CA SER A 48 -1.26 5.26 -19.72
C SER A 48 -1.30 6.29 -20.83
N THR A 49 -1.86 5.96 -21.99
CA THR A 49 -2.00 6.89 -23.11
C THR A 49 -2.79 8.14 -22.74
N GLN A 50 -3.79 8.00 -21.86
CA GLN A 50 -4.56 9.11 -21.29
C GLN A 50 -4.18 9.33 -19.83
N VAL A 51 -4.38 10.55 -19.30
CA VAL A 51 -4.19 10.86 -17.88
C VAL A 51 -4.99 9.87 -17.01
N PRO A 52 -4.33 9.01 -16.21
CA PRO A 52 -5.03 8.06 -15.35
C PRO A 52 -5.80 8.81 -14.27
N ASN A 53 -6.98 8.32 -13.92
CA ASN A 53 -7.84 8.99 -12.94
C ASN A 53 -7.24 8.83 -11.52
N THR A 54 -7.19 9.92 -10.76
CA THR A 54 -6.72 9.94 -9.36
C THR A 54 -7.51 9.00 -8.46
N ARG A 55 -8.77 8.67 -8.79
CA ARG A 55 -9.59 7.69 -8.06
C ARG A 55 -9.03 6.25 -8.08
N ILE A 56 -8.06 5.95 -8.93
CA ILE A 56 -7.42 4.63 -8.96
C ILE A 56 -6.49 4.46 -7.76
N ALA A 57 -5.86 5.54 -7.32
CA ALA A 57 -4.90 5.52 -6.24
C ALA A 57 -5.48 5.04 -4.89
N PRO A 58 -6.68 5.50 -4.44
CA PRO A 58 -7.31 4.92 -3.26
C PRO A 58 -7.69 3.45 -3.43
N LEU A 59 -8.07 2.99 -4.63
CA LEU A 59 -8.33 1.56 -4.87
C LEU A 59 -7.08 0.70 -4.66
N ILE A 60 -5.92 1.20 -5.08
CA ILE A 60 -4.62 0.54 -4.86
C ILE A 60 -4.30 0.54 -3.36
N TYR A 61 -4.52 1.66 -2.68
CA TYR A 61 -4.32 1.77 -1.24
C TYR A 61 -5.22 0.79 -0.46
N GLU A 62 -6.50 0.66 -0.82
CA GLU A 62 -7.41 -0.29 -0.19
C GLU A 62 -6.99 -1.75 -0.44
N GLY A 63 -6.55 -2.07 -1.66
CA GLY A 63 -5.98 -3.38 -1.98
C GLY A 63 -4.76 -3.69 -1.13
N LEU A 64 -3.84 -2.73 -0.97
CA LEU A 64 -2.66 -2.88 -0.14
C LEU A 64 -3.01 -3.00 1.35
N ARG A 65 -3.98 -2.21 1.83
CA ARG A 65 -4.49 -2.26 3.21
C ARG A 65 -5.11 -3.63 3.52
N SER A 66 -5.79 -4.24 2.56
CA SER A 66 -6.37 -5.58 2.71
C SER A 66 -5.29 -6.68 2.76
N LEU A 67 -4.18 -6.48 2.04
CA LEU A 67 -3.02 -7.38 2.11
C LEU A 67 -2.24 -7.24 3.43
N ASN A 68 -2.28 -6.04 4.03
CA ASN A 68 -1.56 -5.66 5.25
C ASN A 68 -0.12 -6.21 5.32
N PRO A 69 0.72 -5.93 4.31
CA PRO A 69 2.07 -6.46 4.27
C PRO A 69 2.90 -5.86 5.42
N PRO A 70 3.48 -6.67 6.32
CA PRO A 70 4.21 -6.16 7.48
C PRO A 70 5.49 -5.40 7.10
N SER A 71 6.01 -5.63 5.89
CA SER A 71 7.23 -4.99 5.38
C SER A 71 7.00 -3.61 4.75
N ILE A 72 5.76 -3.18 4.51
CA ILE A 72 5.48 -1.91 3.82
C ILE A 72 4.89 -0.91 4.81
N GLN A 73 5.60 0.19 5.03
CA GLN A 73 5.19 1.25 5.96
C GLN A 73 4.43 2.38 5.24
N SER A 74 4.72 2.61 3.97
CA SER A 74 4.00 3.59 3.17
C SER A 74 3.90 3.20 1.71
N ILE A 75 2.93 3.79 1.01
CA ILE A 75 2.70 3.62 -0.41
C ILE A 75 2.63 4.98 -1.09
N GLN A 76 3.29 5.09 -2.23
CA GLN A 76 3.30 6.28 -3.06
C GLN A 76 2.85 5.93 -4.48
N VAL A 77 1.75 6.52 -4.93
CA VAL A 77 1.15 6.27 -6.24
C VAL A 77 1.34 7.50 -7.12
N HIS A 78 1.96 7.32 -8.28
CA HIS A 78 2.20 8.36 -9.27
C HIS A 78 1.37 8.08 -10.52
N GLY A 79 0.58 9.05 -10.97
CA GLY A 79 -0.15 8.96 -12.22
C GLY A 79 0.47 9.85 -13.29
N ARG A 80 0.88 9.28 -14.42
CA ARG A 80 1.37 10.05 -15.57
C ARG A 80 0.84 9.51 -16.89
N PRO A 81 0.57 10.39 -17.87
CA PRO A 81 0.30 9.95 -19.23
C PRO A 81 1.61 9.59 -19.95
N SER A 82 1.50 8.69 -20.90
CA SER A 82 2.57 8.27 -21.79
C SER A 82 3.05 9.48 -22.59
N GLY A 83 4.36 9.74 -22.54
CA GLY A 83 4.98 10.91 -23.17
C GLY A 83 5.26 12.08 -22.21
N GLN A 84 4.73 12.10 -20.99
CA GLN A 84 5.12 13.08 -19.98
C GLN A 84 6.28 12.57 -19.10
N LYS A 85 7.27 13.44 -18.90
CA LYS A 85 8.40 13.17 -17.99
C LYS A 85 7.98 13.23 -16.52
N LEU A 86 7.03 14.12 -16.21
CA LEU A 86 6.55 14.39 -14.86
C LEU A 86 5.26 13.62 -14.56
N PRO A 87 5.06 13.15 -13.33
CA PRO A 87 3.76 12.67 -12.90
C PRO A 87 2.75 13.82 -12.86
N THR A 88 1.59 13.61 -13.47
CA THR A 88 0.48 14.55 -13.43
C THR A 88 -0.06 14.70 -12.02
N TRP A 89 -0.04 13.63 -11.23
CA TRP A 89 -0.42 13.64 -9.84
C TRP A 89 0.35 12.58 -9.06
N THR A 90 0.56 12.82 -7.77
CA THR A 90 1.18 11.88 -6.85
C THR A 90 0.35 11.84 -5.58
N GLN A 91 0.13 10.65 -5.07
CA GLN A 91 -0.64 10.44 -3.86
C GLN A 91 0.09 9.47 -2.94
N THR A 92 0.36 9.92 -1.72
CA THR A 92 1.11 9.16 -0.72
C THR A 92 0.18 8.84 0.43
N TRP A 93 0.26 7.60 0.92
CA TRP A 93 -0.43 7.15 2.11
C TRP A 93 0.52 6.37 3.01
N ILE A 94 0.34 6.57 4.30
CA ILE A 94 1.06 5.84 5.33
C ILE A 94 0.14 4.66 5.70
N LEU A 95 0.66 3.44 5.64
CA LEU A 95 -0.07 2.31 6.19
C LEU A 95 0.02 2.43 7.71
N PRO A 96 -1.08 2.30 8.45
CA PRO A 96 -1.00 2.24 9.89
C PRO A 96 -0.08 1.07 10.22
N ALA A 97 1.05 1.36 10.88
CA ALA A 97 1.90 0.32 11.41
C ALA A 97 1.01 -0.65 12.20
N PRO A 98 1.32 -1.96 12.22
CA PRO A 98 0.77 -2.80 13.27
C PRO A 98 1.13 -2.06 14.55
N ILE A 99 0.12 -1.54 15.24
CA ILE A 99 0.31 -0.84 16.52
C ILE A 99 1.31 -1.70 17.28
N PRO A 100 2.53 -1.21 17.61
CA PRO A 100 3.29 -1.92 18.60
C PRO A 100 2.33 -1.91 19.77
N SER A 101 1.92 -3.09 20.19
CA SER A 101 1.16 -3.29 21.41
C SER A 101 2.02 -2.64 22.47
N SER A 102 1.79 -1.35 22.72
CA SER A 102 2.40 -0.67 23.84
C SER A 102 1.90 -1.48 25.02
N PRO A 103 2.77 -2.05 25.87
CA PRO A 103 2.33 -2.34 27.20
C PRO A 103 1.86 -0.99 27.71
N HIS A 104 0.53 -0.84 27.81
CA HIS A 104 -0.12 0.28 28.45
C HIS A 104 0.75 0.66 29.66
N PRO A 105 1.32 1.88 29.75
CA PRO A 105 1.97 2.29 30.98
C PRO A 105 0.90 2.21 32.05
N SER A 106 0.99 1.15 32.87
CA SER A 106 0.03 0.82 33.90
C SER A 106 -0.19 2.09 34.71
N LEU A 107 -1.36 2.71 34.55
CA LEU A 107 -1.89 3.60 35.56
C LEU A 107 -1.69 2.88 36.91
N PRO A 108 -1.06 3.48 37.92
CA PRO A 108 -1.01 2.89 39.23
C PRO A 108 -2.44 2.87 39.78
N SER A 109 -3.17 1.78 39.51
CA SER A 109 -4.45 1.50 40.14
C SER A 109 -4.19 1.18 41.60
N SER A 110 -4.22 2.24 42.41
CA SER A 110 -4.76 2.27 43.77
C SER A 110 -4.45 1.04 44.63
N ALA A 111 -3.20 0.94 45.11
CA ALA A 111 -2.92 0.17 46.32
C ALA A 111 -3.29 1.02 47.54
N ALA A 112 -4.56 0.97 47.95
CA ALA A 112 -4.98 1.37 49.28
C ALA A 112 -6.30 0.67 49.67
N SER A 113 -6.27 -0.67 49.67
CA SER A 113 -7.22 -1.45 50.47
C SER A 113 -6.56 -1.73 51.81
N ALA A 114 -6.70 -0.80 52.76
CA ALA A 114 -6.50 -1.11 54.17
C ALA A 114 -7.76 -1.85 54.65
N SER A 115 -7.65 -3.16 54.78
CA SER A 115 -8.59 -3.97 55.57
C SER A 115 -8.00 -4.11 56.98
N SER A 116 -8.64 -3.51 57.98
CA SER A 116 -8.63 -3.93 59.39
C SER A 116 -9.82 -3.30 60.09
#